data_AF-A0A970CLS4-F1
#
_entry.id   AF-A0A970CLS4-F1
#
_cell.length_a   1.000
_cell.length_b   1.000
_cell.length_c   1.000
_cell.angle_alpha   90.00
_cell.angle_beta   90.00
_cell.angle_gamma   90.00
#
_symmetry.space_group_name_H-M   'P 1'
#
loop_
_entity.id
_entity.type
_entity.pdbx_description
1 polymer ?
#
loop_
_entity_poly.entity_id
_entity_poly.type
_entity_poly.pdbx_seq_one_letter_code
_entity_poly.pdbx_strand_id
1 'polypeptide(L)'
;MEELNKYLNELVVNNVTPGFTYAIISDRDYYGAVGYKSLFPQKEETNLDTLYDIASLTKVLVVLPLIFKLVENGKIKLAEPFTKAIALYLTKYLGCYCIIKNKDTRIDANSDIDEEYKKALIKCVNDNDIRLVLDLHGAKETRDFDVELGTLNNLTADFSSIRELEESFLEHGINDVTHNCQFKGGVITKIIYGQTNADVIQIEINKKFRDLTNIDRLEKICLSLVSSIKMYVNKCINRVNDIKK
;
A
#
# COMPACT_ATOMS: atom_id res chain seq x y z
N MET A 1 -18.20 6.45 -14.60
CA MET A 1 -17.04 5.84 -15.28
C MET A 1 -16.75 6.47 -16.64
N GLU A 2 -17.74 6.61 -17.54
CA GLU A 2 -17.55 7.31 -18.82
C GLU A 2 -17.00 8.74 -18.66
N GLU A 3 -17.51 9.49 -17.68
CA GLU A 3 -17.06 10.86 -17.39
C GLU A 3 -15.60 10.92 -16.90
N LEU A 4 -15.16 9.91 -16.14
CA LEU A 4 -13.76 9.77 -15.72
C LEU A 4 -12.88 9.45 -16.94
N ASN A 5 -13.29 8.50 -17.79
CA ASN A 5 -12.56 8.17 -19.01
C ASN A 5 -12.46 9.36 -19.96
N LYS A 6 -13.52 10.15 -20.09
CA LYS A 6 -13.51 11.37 -20.90
C LYS A 6 -12.49 12.38 -20.36
N TYR A 7 -12.52 12.64 -19.06
CA TYR A 7 -11.59 13.57 -18.42
C TYR A 7 -10.12 13.09 -18.48
N LEU A 8 -9.87 11.80 -18.22
CA LEU A 8 -8.54 11.21 -18.37
C LEU A 8 -8.04 11.29 -19.83
N ASN A 9 -8.93 11.08 -20.81
CA ASN A 9 -8.60 11.31 -22.22
C ASN A 9 -8.24 12.77 -22.49
N GLU A 10 -8.97 13.74 -21.93
CA GLU A 10 -8.65 15.17 -22.08
C GLU A 10 -7.25 15.49 -21.54
N LEU A 11 -6.86 14.93 -20.39
CA LEU A 11 -5.51 15.10 -19.84
C LEU A 11 -4.42 14.48 -20.72
N VAL A 12 -4.70 13.34 -21.38
CA VAL A 12 -3.79 12.73 -22.35
C VAL A 12 -3.67 13.58 -23.61
N VAL A 13 -4.80 14.06 -24.15
CA VAL A 13 -4.85 14.94 -25.33
C VAL A 13 -4.10 16.25 -25.08
N ASN A 14 -4.19 16.79 -23.86
CA ASN A 14 -3.51 18.02 -23.46
C ASN A 14 -2.04 17.82 -23.08
N ASN A 15 -1.47 16.62 -23.32
CA ASN A 15 -0.07 16.27 -23.03
C ASN A 15 0.34 16.43 -21.56
N VAL A 16 -0.61 16.39 -20.62
CA VAL A 16 -0.33 16.42 -19.17
C VAL A 16 0.36 15.12 -18.74
N THR A 17 -0.07 14.00 -19.32
CA THR A 17 0.59 12.70 -19.19
C THR A 17 0.39 11.86 -20.46
N PRO A 18 1.34 10.98 -20.82
CA PRO A 18 1.18 10.00 -21.89
C PRO A 18 -0.06 9.10 -21.80
N GLY A 19 -0.49 8.75 -20.59
CA GLY A 19 -1.54 7.78 -20.36
C GLY A 19 -1.77 7.46 -18.89
N PHE A 20 -2.82 6.69 -18.62
CA PHE A 20 -3.30 6.29 -17.31
C PHE A 20 -3.69 4.83 -17.32
N THR A 21 -3.52 4.19 -16.17
CA THR A 21 -4.25 2.98 -15.85
C THR A 21 -4.69 3.07 -14.39
N TYR A 22 -5.95 2.76 -14.13
CA TYR A 22 -6.58 3.03 -12.85
C TYR A 22 -7.44 1.85 -12.41
N ALA A 23 -7.58 1.73 -11.10
CA ALA A 23 -8.51 0.81 -10.45
C ALA A 23 -9.31 1.60 -9.40
N ILE A 24 -10.63 1.51 -9.48
CA ILE A 24 -11.55 2.03 -8.47
C ILE A 24 -12.19 0.82 -7.83
N ILE A 25 -11.85 0.59 -6.57
CA ILE A 25 -12.35 -0.53 -5.78
C ILE A 25 -13.47 0.01 -4.88
N SER A 26 -14.67 -0.54 -5.05
CA SER A 26 -15.90 -0.12 -4.35
C SER A 26 -16.85 -1.32 -4.21
N ASP A 27 -18.17 -1.10 -4.04
CA ASP A 27 -19.17 -2.18 -4.14
C ASP A 27 -19.12 -2.93 -5.48
N ARG A 28 -18.57 -2.30 -6.53
CA ARG A 28 -18.07 -2.93 -7.75
C ARG A 28 -16.69 -2.41 -8.11
N ASP A 29 -15.85 -3.30 -8.60
CA ASP A 29 -14.50 -2.96 -9.05
C ASP A 29 -14.54 -2.46 -10.49
N TYR A 30 -13.87 -1.33 -10.72
CA TYR A 30 -13.75 -0.73 -12.04
C TYR A 30 -12.28 -0.55 -12.38
N TYR A 31 -11.86 -1.18 -13.46
CA TYR A 31 -10.52 -1.06 -14.02
C TYR A 31 -10.60 -0.30 -15.33
N GLY A 32 -9.59 0.51 -15.63
CA GLY A 32 -9.51 1.19 -16.92
C GLY A 32 -8.10 1.57 -17.29
N ALA A 33 -7.90 1.72 -18.59
CA ALA A 33 -6.66 2.12 -19.22
C ALA A 33 -6.99 3.17 -20.29
N VAL A 34 -6.25 4.27 -20.31
CA VAL A 34 -6.48 5.40 -21.23
C VAL A 34 -5.14 5.94 -21.71
N GLY A 35 -4.95 6.09 -23.02
CA GLY A 35 -3.71 6.65 -23.58
C GLY A 35 -2.58 5.62 -23.71
N TYR A 36 -1.34 6.06 -23.49
CA TYR A 36 -0.15 5.34 -23.93
C TYR A 36 0.83 5.08 -22.79
N LYS A 37 1.40 3.86 -22.76
CA LYS A 37 2.46 3.48 -21.82
C LYS A 37 3.84 3.94 -22.29
N SER A 38 4.02 4.08 -23.61
CA SER A 38 5.21 4.61 -24.25
C SER A 38 4.83 5.53 -25.41
N LEU A 39 5.51 6.66 -25.55
CA LEU A 39 5.39 7.55 -26.72
C LEU A 39 6.62 7.46 -27.64
N PHE A 40 7.74 6.99 -27.10
CA PHE A 40 9.03 6.87 -27.77
C PHE A 40 9.83 5.71 -27.13
N PRO A 41 10.58 4.88 -27.89
CA PRO A 41 10.82 4.96 -29.33
C PRO A 41 9.61 4.57 -30.19
N GLN A 42 8.68 3.80 -29.63
CA GLN A 42 7.44 3.42 -30.26
C GLN A 42 6.25 3.84 -29.40
N LYS A 43 5.21 4.35 -30.06
CA LYS A 43 3.95 4.67 -29.41
C LYS A 43 3.19 3.37 -29.11
N GLU A 44 3.03 3.07 -27.83
CA GLU A 44 2.36 1.84 -27.36
C GLU A 44 1.21 2.19 -26.43
N GLU A 45 0.04 1.63 -26.71
CA GLU A 45 -1.14 1.79 -25.86
C GLU A 45 -0.91 1.18 -24.48
N THR A 46 -1.46 1.85 -23.48
CA THR A 46 -1.47 1.32 -22.12
C THR A 46 -2.61 0.32 -21.99
N ASN A 47 -2.41 -0.68 -21.14
CA ASN A 47 -3.42 -1.66 -20.76
C ASN A 47 -3.35 -1.92 -19.25
N LEU A 48 -4.23 -2.79 -18.73
CA LEU A 48 -4.27 -3.12 -17.31
C LEU A 48 -2.98 -3.81 -16.82
N ASP A 49 -2.28 -4.51 -17.71
CA ASP A 49 -1.05 -5.26 -17.42
C ASP A 49 0.23 -4.42 -17.60
N THR A 50 0.08 -3.10 -17.77
CA THR A 50 1.22 -2.21 -18.01
C THR A 50 2.05 -2.02 -16.75
N LEU A 51 3.35 -2.32 -16.86
CA LEU A 51 4.36 -2.01 -15.85
C LEU A 51 4.88 -0.58 -16.03
N TYR A 52 5.05 0.13 -14.92
CA TYR A 52 5.35 1.56 -14.89
C TYR A 52 6.73 1.85 -14.27
N ASP A 53 7.42 2.87 -14.79
CA ASP A 53 8.72 3.35 -14.31
C ASP A 53 8.59 4.47 -13.26
N ILE A 54 9.71 5.02 -12.80
CA ILE A 54 9.74 6.08 -11.75
C ILE A 54 9.02 7.35 -12.20
N ALA A 55 9.13 7.78 -13.47
CA ALA A 55 8.41 8.94 -13.98
C ALA A 55 6.88 8.74 -13.89
N SER A 56 6.42 7.51 -13.97
CA SER A 56 5.01 7.14 -13.87
C SER A 56 4.43 7.21 -12.45
N LEU A 57 5.28 7.40 -11.43
CA LEU A 57 4.82 7.75 -10.08
C LEU A 57 4.00 9.04 -10.09
N THR A 58 4.42 10.05 -10.85
CA THR A 58 3.67 11.30 -11.03
C THR A 58 2.28 11.03 -11.64
N LYS A 59 2.15 10.04 -12.52
CA LYS A 59 0.87 9.66 -13.14
C LYS A 59 -0.06 9.02 -12.11
N VAL A 60 0.47 8.16 -11.24
CA VAL A 60 -0.30 7.56 -10.15
C VAL A 60 -0.76 8.64 -9.16
N LEU A 61 0.14 9.56 -8.79
CA LEU A 61 -0.16 10.72 -7.95
C LEU A 61 -1.15 11.70 -8.59
N VAL A 62 -1.27 11.75 -9.92
CA VAL A 62 -2.31 12.52 -10.62
C VAL A 62 -3.66 11.78 -10.62
N VAL A 63 -3.65 10.45 -10.71
CA VAL A 63 -4.89 9.62 -10.70
C VAL A 63 -5.56 9.62 -9.34
N LEU A 64 -4.78 9.55 -8.25
CA LEU A 64 -5.31 9.61 -6.89
C LEU A 64 -6.25 10.83 -6.68
N PRO A 65 -5.82 12.09 -6.88
CA PRO A 65 -6.67 13.30 -6.82
C PRO A 65 -7.96 13.24 -7.65
N LEU A 66 -7.96 12.51 -8.77
CA LEU A 66 -9.13 12.41 -9.65
C LEU A 66 -10.17 11.43 -9.12
N ILE A 67 -9.70 10.28 -8.61
CA ILE A 67 -10.55 9.35 -7.87
C ILE A 67 -11.12 10.07 -6.64
N PHE A 68 -10.33 10.93 -6.00
CA PHE A 68 -10.70 11.73 -4.85
C PHE A 68 -11.79 12.76 -5.15
N LYS A 69 -11.70 13.45 -6.29
CA LYS A 69 -12.75 14.35 -6.80
C LYS A 69 -14.08 13.62 -7.05
N LEU A 70 -14.04 12.35 -7.43
CA LEU A 70 -15.24 11.53 -7.62
C LEU A 70 -15.85 11.08 -6.29
N VAL A 71 -15.03 10.81 -5.28
CA VAL A 71 -15.47 10.55 -3.91
C VAL A 71 -16.13 11.80 -3.30
N GLU A 72 -15.50 12.98 -3.45
CA GLU A 72 -16.05 14.26 -2.98
C GLU A 72 -17.39 14.62 -3.63
N ASN A 73 -17.54 14.35 -4.93
CA ASN A 73 -18.80 14.57 -5.64
C ASN A 73 -19.87 13.50 -5.36
N GLY A 74 -19.64 12.63 -4.37
CA GLY A 74 -20.59 11.60 -3.95
C GLY A 74 -20.78 10.45 -4.95
N LYS A 75 -19.92 10.37 -5.98
CA LYS A 75 -20.01 9.35 -7.03
C LYS A 75 -19.39 8.01 -6.59
N ILE A 76 -18.58 7.98 -5.52
CA ILE A 76 -17.93 6.79 -4.93
C ILE A 76 -17.97 6.89 -3.40
N LYS A 77 -18.33 5.81 -2.68
CA LYS A 77 -18.21 5.70 -1.21
C LYS A 77 -17.07 4.76 -0.83
N LEU A 78 -16.14 5.22 0.01
CA LEU A 78 -15.04 4.41 0.55
C LEU A 78 -15.29 4.12 2.03
N ALA A 79 -15.45 2.84 2.38
CA ALA A 79 -15.46 2.37 3.75
C ALA A 79 -14.01 2.11 4.18
N GLU A 80 -13.53 2.89 5.16
CA GLU A 80 -12.14 3.03 5.66
C GLU A 80 -11.27 4.02 4.87
N PRO A 81 -10.78 5.11 5.48
CA PRO A 81 -9.95 6.08 4.78
C PRO A 81 -8.60 5.48 4.35
N PHE A 82 -8.49 5.20 3.06
CA PHE A 82 -7.27 5.08 2.24
C PHE A 82 -6.20 4.04 2.60
N THR A 83 -6.28 3.32 3.72
CA THR A 83 -5.34 2.22 4.03
C THR A 83 -5.37 1.12 2.96
N LYS A 84 -6.56 0.75 2.47
CA LYS A 84 -6.72 -0.18 1.32
C LYS A 84 -6.14 0.39 0.03
N ALA A 85 -6.29 1.69 -0.20
CA ALA A 85 -5.78 2.35 -1.40
C ALA A 85 -4.24 2.36 -1.42
N ILE A 86 -3.61 2.60 -0.27
CA ILE A 86 -2.15 2.49 -0.10
C ILE A 86 -1.69 1.06 -0.39
N ALA A 87 -2.37 0.04 0.15
CA ALA A 87 -2.00 -1.36 -0.09
C ALA A 87 -2.08 -1.73 -1.59
N LEU A 88 -3.17 -1.36 -2.27
CA LEU A 88 -3.34 -1.57 -3.71
C LEU A 88 -2.30 -0.83 -4.55
N TYR A 89 -1.95 0.40 -4.14
CA TYR A 89 -0.89 1.18 -4.76
C TYR A 89 0.45 0.43 -4.69
N LEU A 90 0.82 -0.09 -3.51
CA LEU A 90 2.06 -0.85 -3.33
C LEU A 90 2.08 -2.11 -4.20
N THR A 91 0.98 -2.87 -4.25
CA THR A 91 0.88 -4.04 -5.13
C THR A 91 1.06 -3.69 -6.59
N LYS A 92 0.40 -2.63 -7.06
CA LYS A 92 0.53 -2.21 -8.46
C LYS A 92 1.95 -1.72 -8.77
N TYR A 93 2.58 -1.03 -7.83
CA TYR A 93 3.88 -0.41 -8.04
C TYR A 93 5.06 -1.39 -7.88
N LEU A 94 4.97 -2.34 -6.96
CA LEU A 94 6.06 -3.27 -6.62
C LEU A 94 5.83 -4.70 -7.11
N GLY A 95 4.62 -5.03 -7.57
CA GLY A 95 4.24 -6.40 -7.89
C GLY A 95 4.18 -7.30 -6.65
N CYS A 96 4.01 -6.74 -5.45
CA CYS A 96 3.92 -7.50 -4.21
C CYS A 96 2.51 -8.06 -3.97
N TYR A 97 2.45 -9.17 -3.23
CA TYR A 97 1.17 -9.74 -2.78
C TYR A 97 0.44 -8.79 -1.84
N CYS A 98 -0.87 -8.67 -2.01
CA CYS A 98 -1.74 -7.99 -1.08
C CYS A 98 -2.99 -8.81 -0.83
N ILE A 99 -3.34 -8.95 0.44
CA ILE A 99 -4.57 -9.61 0.88
C ILE A 99 -5.39 -8.55 1.61
N ILE A 100 -6.58 -8.28 1.09
CA ILE A 100 -7.49 -7.27 1.64
C ILE A 100 -8.76 -7.98 2.11
N LYS A 101 -9.17 -7.71 3.34
CA LYS A 101 -10.48 -8.14 3.84
C LYS A 101 -11.57 -7.30 3.17
N ASN A 102 -12.38 -7.94 2.32
CA ASN A 102 -13.38 -7.26 1.46
C ASN A 102 -14.63 -6.75 2.23
N LYS A 103 -14.82 -7.14 3.50
CA LYS A 103 -15.94 -6.68 4.33
C LYS A 103 -15.47 -6.29 5.73
N ASP A 104 -15.79 -5.07 6.13
CA ASP A 104 -15.89 -4.70 7.53
C ASP A 104 -17.20 -5.32 8.05
N THR A 105 -17.14 -6.58 8.45
CA THR A 105 -18.35 -7.33 8.82
C THR A 105 -18.93 -6.86 10.15
N ARG A 106 -18.28 -5.93 10.88
CA ARG A 106 -18.55 -5.63 12.31
C ARG A 106 -18.51 -6.89 13.19
N ILE A 107 -17.96 -7.99 12.69
CA ILE A 107 -17.90 -9.24 13.41
C ILE A 107 -16.59 -9.25 14.19
N ASP A 108 -16.70 -9.64 15.45
CA ASP A 108 -15.60 -9.94 16.35
C ASP A 108 -14.50 -10.77 15.65
N ALA A 109 -13.24 -10.51 15.97
CA ALA A 109 -12.05 -11.19 15.43
C ALA A 109 -11.97 -12.69 15.81
N ASN A 110 -13.02 -13.21 16.45
CA ASN A 110 -13.21 -14.60 16.86
C ASN A 110 -14.29 -15.36 16.06
N SER A 111 -14.75 -14.83 14.92
CA SER A 111 -15.75 -15.51 14.08
C SER A 111 -15.15 -16.43 13.01
N ASP A 112 -15.91 -17.44 12.58
CA ASP A 112 -15.50 -18.44 11.58
C ASP A 112 -15.04 -17.82 10.24
N ILE A 113 -15.58 -16.65 9.84
CA ILE A 113 -15.16 -15.91 8.64
C ILE A 113 -13.74 -15.34 8.80
N ASP A 114 -13.35 -14.98 10.02
CA ASP A 114 -12.00 -14.50 10.32
C ASP A 114 -10.97 -15.64 10.28
N GLU A 115 -11.39 -16.87 10.60
CA GLU A 115 -10.55 -18.07 10.51
C GLU A 115 -10.20 -18.45 9.06
N GLU A 116 -11.12 -18.33 8.11
CA GLU A 116 -10.81 -18.55 6.69
C GLU A 116 -9.82 -17.51 6.15
N TYR A 117 -9.99 -16.24 6.52
CA TYR A 117 -9.07 -15.16 6.15
C TYR A 117 -7.66 -15.41 6.69
N LYS A 118 -7.54 -15.74 7.98
CA LYS A 118 -6.25 -16.07 8.61
C LYS A 118 -5.58 -17.24 7.91
N LYS A 119 -6.31 -18.33 7.64
CA LYS A 119 -5.78 -19.51 6.93
C LYS A 119 -5.29 -19.17 5.53
N ALA A 120 -6.05 -18.37 4.77
CA ALA A 120 -5.64 -17.93 3.45
C ALA A 120 -4.36 -17.08 3.50
N LEU A 121 -4.24 -16.19 4.49
CA LEU A 121 -3.06 -15.34 4.68
C LEU A 121 -1.81 -16.16 5.05
N ILE A 122 -1.93 -17.09 6.00
CA ILE A 122 -0.85 -18.02 6.37
C ILE A 122 -0.42 -18.86 5.16
N LYS A 123 -1.39 -19.42 4.42
CA LYS A 123 -1.11 -20.21 3.23
C LYS A 123 -0.38 -19.40 2.17
N CYS A 124 -0.82 -18.17 1.89
CA CYS A 124 -0.17 -17.28 0.93
C CYS A 124 1.27 -16.97 1.34
N VAL A 125 1.53 -16.71 2.62
CA VAL A 125 2.88 -16.42 3.13
C VAL A 125 3.80 -17.63 2.93
N ASN A 126 3.36 -18.82 3.33
CA ASN A 126 4.17 -20.03 3.24
C ASN A 126 4.36 -20.53 1.80
N ASP A 127 3.31 -20.56 0.98
CA ASP A 127 3.39 -21.06 -0.40
C ASP A 127 4.30 -20.21 -1.29
N ASN A 128 4.41 -18.91 -1.00
CA ASN A 128 5.18 -17.96 -1.79
C ASN A 128 6.49 -17.53 -1.12
N ASP A 129 6.88 -18.17 -0.01
CA ASP A 129 8.07 -17.84 0.78
C ASP A 129 8.18 -16.33 1.08
N ILE A 130 7.07 -15.72 1.50
CA ILE A 130 7.03 -14.30 1.83
C ILE A 130 7.81 -14.07 3.13
N ARG A 131 8.85 -13.22 3.06
CA ARG A 131 9.75 -12.96 4.19
C ARG A 131 9.43 -11.69 4.97
N LEU A 132 8.59 -10.82 4.43
CA LEU A 132 8.14 -9.58 5.07
C LEU A 132 6.64 -9.42 4.86
N VAL A 133 5.91 -9.20 5.95
CA VAL A 133 4.48 -8.89 5.96
C VAL A 133 4.28 -7.55 6.64
N LEU A 134 3.70 -6.60 5.92
CA LEU A 134 3.28 -5.30 6.45
C LEU A 134 1.77 -5.32 6.68
N ASP A 135 1.36 -5.26 7.95
CA ASP A 135 -0.05 -5.23 8.35
C ASP A 135 -0.49 -3.77 8.52
N LEU A 136 -1.15 -3.22 7.49
CA LEU A 136 -1.51 -1.79 7.44
C LEU A 136 -2.83 -1.53 8.15
N HIS A 137 -2.81 -0.59 9.12
CA HIS A 137 -3.96 -0.15 9.90
C HIS A 137 -4.10 1.37 9.88
N GLY A 138 -5.29 1.82 10.26
CA GLY A 138 -5.64 3.23 10.31
C GLY A 138 -5.91 3.71 11.73
N ALA A 139 -5.10 4.65 12.21
CA ALA A 139 -5.30 5.30 13.50
C ALA A 139 -6.22 6.54 13.40
N LYS A 140 -6.83 6.93 14.53
CA LYS A 140 -7.60 8.18 14.63
C LYS A 140 -6.67 9.39 14.54
N GLU A 141 -7.19 10.51 14.01
CA GLU A 141 -6.44 11.76 13.87
C GLU A 141 -5.90 12.30 15.21
N THR A 142 -6.66 12.07 16.29
CA THR A 142 -6.36 12.53 17.65
C THR A 142 -5.20 11.76 18.32
N ARG A 143 -4.61 10.76 17.65
CA ARG A 143 -3.42 10.08 18.18
C ARG A 143 -2.20 10.99 18.08
N ASP A 144 -1.32 10.87 19.05
CA ASP A 144 -0.08 11.63 19.25
C ASP A 144 1.12 11.01 18.53
N PHE A 145 0.89 10.42 17.36
CA PHE A 145 1.93 9.93 16.45
C PHE A 145 1.54 10.19 15.00
N ASP A 146 2.52 10.22 14.10
CA ASP A 146 2.30 10.20 12.66
C ASP A 146 2.10 8.76 12.17
N VAL A 147 3.02 7.88 12.58
CA VAL A 147 3.01 6.44 12.32
C VAL A 147 3.39 5.71 13.61
N GLU A 148 2.76 4.57 13.89
CA GLU A 148 3.19 3.67 14.95
C GLU A 148 3.49 2.27 14.41
N LEU A 149 4.64 1.72 14.79
CA LEU A 149 5.11 0.38 14.42
C LEU A 149 4.86 -0.61 15.57
N GLY A 150 3.99 -1.59 15.32
CA GLY A 150 3.69 -2.68 16.26
C GLY A 150 4.40 -3.97 15.86
N THR A 151 5.26 -4.48 16.73
CA THR A 151 6.16 -5.62 16.43
C THR A 151 6.19 -6.67 17.54
N LEU A 152 5.16 -6.72 18.38
CA LEU A 152 5.05 -7.45 19.65
C LEU A 152 6.26 -7.21 20.55
N ASN A 153 6.63 -5.94 20.74
CA ASN A 153 7.84 -5.51 21.45
C ASN A 153 9.13 -6.08 20.81
N ASN A 154 9.29 -5.89 19.50
CA ASN A 154 10.46 -6.32 18.70
C ASN A 154 10.64 -7.84 18.56
N LEU A 155 9.57 -8.61 18.81
CA LEU A 155 9.60 -10.06 18.65
C LEU A 155 9.38 -10.48 17.20
N THR A 156 8.52 -9.76 16.48
CA THR A 156 7.97 -10.24 15.19
C THR A 156 8.74 -9.81 13.95
N ALA A 157 9.78 -8.98 14.08
CA ALA A 157 10.61 -8.57 12.96
C ALA A 157 12.04 -8.27 13.41
N ASP A 158 13.00 -8.55 12.52
CA ASP A 158 14.40 -8.16 12.71
C ASP A 158 14.52 -6.65 12.99
N PHE A 159 15.37 -6.28 13.97
CA PHE A 159 15.62 -4.89 14.33
C PHE A 159 16.02 -4.03 13.12
N SER A 160 16.83 -4.59 12.22
CA SER A 160 17.24 -3.90 11.00
C SER A 160 16.07 -3.62 10.05
N SER A 161 15.11 -4.54 9.92
CA SER A 161 13.91 -4.37 9.08
C SER A 161 13.00 -3.27 9.65
N ILE A 162 12.84 -3.24 10.98
CA ILE A 162 12.08 -2.21 11.69
C ILE A 162 12.72 -0.83 11.49
N ARG A 163 14.04 -0.75 11.67
CA ARG A 163 14.80 0.49 11.56
C ARG A 163 14.81 1.04 10.14
N GLU A 164 15.00 0.19 9.12
CA GLU A 164 14.95 0.61 7.71
C GLU A 164 13.57 1.19 7.35
N LEU A 165 12.49 0.62 7.90
CA LEU A 165 11.14 1.15 7.73
C LEU A 165 10.97 2.51 8.43
N GLU A 166 11.43 2.64 9.67
CA GLU A 166 11.42 3.91 10.42
C GLU A 166 12.22 4.99 9.69
N GLU A 167 13.46 4.70 9.30
CA GLU A 167 14.33 5.63 8.57
C GLU A 167 13.68 6.10 7.27
N SER A 168 13.01 5.20 6.54
CA SER A 168 12.26 5.58 5.34
C SER A 168 11.09 6.55 5.62
N PHE A 169 10.43 6.45 6.78
CA PHE A 169 9.43 7.46 7.17
C PHE A 169 10.08 8.81 7.47
N LEU A 170 11.16 8.80 8.25
CA LEU A 170 11.90 10.01 8.62
C LEU A 170 12.44 10.75 7.38
N GLU A 171 13.01 10.02 6.41
CA GLU A 171 13.56 10.57 5.16
C GLU A 171 12.52 11.30 4.30
N HIS A 172 11.25 10.87 4.37
CA HIS A 172 10.15 11.52 3.65
C HIS A 172 9.41 12.56 4.52
N GLY A 173 9.97 12.92 5.67
CA GLY A 173 9.48 13.98 6.55
C GLY A 173 8.25 13.58 7.36
N ILE A 174 8.15 12.31 7.73
CA ILE A 174 7.21 11.77 8.72
C ILE A 174 8.03 11.54 9.99
N ASN A 175 7.96 12.49 10.93
CA ASN A 175 8.96 12.61 12.00
C ASN A 175 8.54 11.94 13.31
N ASP A 176 7.24 11.74 13.53
CA ASP A 176 6.70 11.19 14.77
C ASP A 176 6.36 9.70 14.58
N VAL A 177 7.42 8.90 14.47
CA VAL A 177 7.34 7.44 14.33
C VAL A 177 7.54 6.80 15.70
N THR A 178 6.51 6.15 16.23
CA THR A 178 6.54 5.50 17.55
C THR A 178 6.52 3.98 17.44
N HIS A 179 6.91 3.27 18.50
CA HIS A 179 7.08 1.82 18.46
C HIS A 179 6.44 1.17 19.69
N ASN A 180 5.49 0.27 19.47
CA ASN A 180 4.88 -0.56 20.51
C ASN A 180 4.30 0.21 21.73
N CYS A 181 3.89 1.46 21.54
CA CYS A 181 3.35 2.33 22.59
C CYS A 181 1.87 2.03 22.84
N GLN A 182 1.01 2.38 21.88
CA GLN A 182 -0.44 2.18 21.92
C GLN A 182 -0.85 0.92 21.14
N PHE A 183 -0.07 0.55 20.11
CA PHE A 183 -0.32 -0.58 19.24
C PHE A 183 0.91 -1.49 19.19
N LYS A 184 0.85 -2.60 19.93
CA LYS A 184 1.96 -3.54 20.03
C LYS A 184 1.98 -4.58 18.90
N GLY A 185 0.99 -4.62 18.02
CA GLY A 185 0.79 -5.74 17.09
C GLY A 185 -0.44 -6.56 17.47
N GLY A 186 -1.31 -6.79 16.49
CA GLY A 186 -2.63 -7.36 16.66
C GLY A 186 -2.67 -8.87 16.47
N VAL A 187 -3.90 -9.37 16.30
CA VAL A 187 -4.17 -10.81 16.11
C VAL A 187 -3.46 -11.35 14.87
N ILE A 188 -3.51 -10.63 13.74
CA ILE A 188 -2.84 -11.04 12.50
C ILE A 188 -1.32 -11.08 12.68
N THR A 189 -0.73 -10.02 13.24
CA THR A 189 0.71 -9.97 13.56
C THR A 189 1.17 -11.19 14.35
N LYS A 190 0.44 -11.54 15.42
CA LYS A 190 0.75 -12.68 16.28
C LYS A 190 0.61 -14.02 15.57
N ILE A 191 -0.46 -14.20 14.79
CA ILE A 191 -0.75 -15.47 14.12
C ILE A 191 0.27 -15.74 13.01
N ILE A 192 0.61 -14.74 12.20
CA ILE A 192 1.56 -14.92 11.09
C ILE A 192 2.96 -15.18 11.60
N TYR A 193 3.43 -14.40 12.58
CA TYR A 193 4.72 -14.65 13.19
C TYR A 193 4.78 -16.06 13.84
N GLY A 194 3.70 -16.50 14.48
CA GLY A 194 3.67 -17.81 15.13
C GLY A 194 3.61 -19.02 14.18
N GLN A 195 3.35 -18.82 12.89
CA GLN A 195 3.09 -19.91 11.93
C GLN A 195 3.89 -19.80 10.62
N THR A 196 4.77 -18.81 10.52
CA THR A 196 5.57 -18.53 9.31
C THR A 196 6.96 -18.03 9.72
N ASN A 197 7.88 -17.97 8.76
CA ASN A 197 9.24 -17.42 8.98
C ASN A 197 9.34 -15.94 8.54
N ALA A 198 8.22 -15.25 8.38
CA ALA A 198 8.20 -13.87 7.93
C ALA A 198 8.47 -12.89 9.09
N ASP A 199 9.22 -11.83 8.80
CA ASP A 199 9.14 -10.60 9.58
C ASP A 199 7.72 -10.03 9.42
N VAL A 200 7.08 -9.65 10.52
CA VAL A 200 5.74 -9.06 10.52
C VAL A 200 5.76 -7.73 11.26
N ILE A 201 5.30 -6.67 10.61
CA ILE A 201 5.23 -5.33 11.19
C ILE A 201 3.82 -4.79 11.01
N GLN A 202 3.13 -4.49 12.11
CA GLN A 202 1.91 -3.69 12.07
C GLN A 202 2.27 -2.22 11.91
N ILE A 203 1.61 -1.53 11.00
CA ILE A 203 1.80 -0.10 10.74
C ILE A 203 0.48 0.62 10.96
N GLU A 204 0.40 1.41 12.00
CA GLU A 204 -0.74 2.29 12.29
C GLU A 204 -0.48 3.66 11.70
N ILE A 205 -1.27 4.05 10.69
CA ILE A 205 -1.11 5.33 10.00
C ILE A 205 -2.14 6.32 10.54
N ASN A 206 -1.69 7.46 11.08
CA ASN A 206 -2.58 8.50 11.55
C ASN A 206 -3.47 9.01 10.41
N LYS A 207 -4.77 9.21 10.68
CA LYS A 207 -5.76 9.70 9.70
C LYS A 207 -5.25 10.88 8.87
N LYS A 208 -4.49 11.80 9.46
CA LYS A 208 -3.95 13.00 8.79
C LYS A 208 -2.99 12.71 7.62
N PHE A 209 -2.53 11.47 7.47
CA PHE A 209 -1.71 10.97 6.35
C PHE A 209 -2.44 10.01 5.41
N ARG A 210 -3.72 9.77 5.66
CA ARG A 210 -4.56 8.85 4.89
C ARG A 210 -5.94 9.47 4.69
N ASP A 211 -5.93 10.75 4.32
CA ASP A 211 -7.11 11.50 3.91
C ASP A 211 -6.78 12.37 2.69
N LEU A 212 -7.82 12.98 2.12
CA LEU A 212 -7.74 13.74 0.85
C LEU A 212 -7.49 15.22 1.05
N THR A 213 -7.58 15.70 2.28
CA THR A 213 -7.39 17.10 2.59
C THR A 213 -5.92 17.50 2.46
N ASN A 214 -5.01 16.51 2.51
CA ASN A 214 -3.58 16.72 2.38
C ASN A 214 -2.90 15.61 1.58
N ILE A 215 -2.90 15.76 0.25
CA ILE A 215 -2.36 14.76 -0.70
C ILE A 215 -0.84 14.56 -0.50
N ASP A 216 -0.10 15.64 -0.19
CA ASP A 216 1.34 15.57 0.06
C ASP A 216 1.68 14.61 1.21
N ARG A 217 0.84 14.57 2.26
CA ARG A 217 1.02 13.63 3.37
C ARG A 217 0.76 12.17 2.95
N LEU A 218 -0.27 11.93 2.14
CA LEU A 218 -0.53 10.60 1.60
C LEU A 218 0.60 10.12 0.68
N GLU A 219 1.12 11.01 -0.17
CA GLU A 219 2.28 10.73 -1.01
C GLU A 219 3.49 10.32 -0.18
N LYS A 220 3.79 11.03 0.91
CA LYS A 220 4.89 10.68 1.82
C LYS A 220 4.78 9.25 2.35
N ILE A 221 3.60 8.84 2.82
CA ILE A 221 3.39 7.45 3.29
C ILE A 221 3.66 6.44 2.16
N CYS A 222 3.10 6.68 0.98
CA CYS A 222 3.29 5.81 -0.17
C CYS A 222 4.76 5.69 -0.56
N LEU A 223 5.49 6.82 -0.59
CA LEU A 223 6.91 6.86 -0.91
C LEU A 223 7.76 6.15 0.15
N SER A 224 7.50 6.38 1.44
CA SER A 224 8.21 5.70 2.53
C SER A 224 8.04 4.19 2.47
N LEU A 225 6.82 3.69 2.23
CA LEU A 225 6.56 2.26 2.12
C LEU A 225 7.20 1.65 0.86
N VAL A 226 7.21 2.38 -0.25
CA VAL A 226 7.90 1.94 -1.47
C VAL A 226 9.42 1.83 -1.24
N SER A 227 10.01 2.86 -0.65
CA SER A 227 11.46 2.91 -0.41
C SER A 227 11.90 1.82 0.56
N SER A 228 11.16 1.61 1.65
CA SER A 228 11.48 0.57 2.64
C SER A 228 11.38 -0.84 2.06
N ILE A 229 10.34 -1.15 1.27
CA ILE A 229 10.20 -2.47 0.64
C ILE A 229 11.33 -2.71 -0.38
N LYS A 230 11.70 -1.69 -1.19
CA LYS A 230 12.83 -1.80 -2.13
C LYS A 230 14.14 -2.06 -1.40
N MET A 231 14.39 -1.37 -0.28
CA MET A 231 15.58 -1.58 0.55
C MET A 231 15.62 -3.00 1.12
N TYR A 232 14.51 -3.49 1.66
CA TYR A 232 14.40 -4.85 2.18
C TYR A 232 14.70 -5.91 1.11
N VAL A 233 14.12 -5.76 -0.09
CA VAL A 233 14.35 -6.69 -1.21
C VAL A 233 15.82 -6.69 -1.62
N ASN A 234 16.45 -5.51 -1.78
CA ASN A 234 17.86 -5.40 -2.14
C ASN A 234 18.77 -6.07 -1.11
N LYS A 235 18.47 -5.91 0.17
CA LYS A 235 19.19 -6.56 1.27
C LYS A 235 19.05 -8.08 1.24
N CYS A 236 17.84 -8.60 0.97
CA CYS A 236 17.63 -10.04 0.79
C CYS A 236 18.47 -10.59 -0.37
N ILE A 237 18.50 -9.89 -1.51
CA ILE A 237 19.31 -10.28 -2.68
C ILE A 237 20.80 -10.31 -2.33
N ASN A 238 21.31 -9.28 -1.65
CA ASN A 238 22.72 -9.19 -1.28
C ASN A 238 23.14 -10.31 -0.32
N ARG A 239 22.30 -10.62 0.70
CA ARG A 239 22.55 -11.75 1.62
C ARG A 239 22.67 -13.10 0.87
N VAL A 240 21.85 -13.32 -0.15
CA VAL A 240 21.92 -14.56 -0.96
C VAL A 240 23.23 -14.63 -1.77
N ASN A 241 23.71 -13.49 -2.28
CA ASN A 241 24.96 -13.43 -3.04
C ASN A 241 26.19 -13.66 -2.16
N ASP A 242 26.17 -13.19 -0.91
CA ASP A 242 27.28 -13.38 0.03
C ASP A 242 27.39 -14.83 0.52
N ILE A 243 26.29 -15.58 0.59
CA ILE A 243 26.28 -17.01 0.97
C ILE A 243 26.81 -17.91 -0.16
N LYS A 244 26.79 -17.43 -1.41
CA LYS A 244 27.26 -18.17 -2.60
C LYS A 244 28.75 -17.97 -2.91
N LYS A 245 29.44 -17.12 -2.15
CA LYS A 245 30.90 -16.92 -2.22
C LYS A 245 31.60 -17.74 -1.14
#